data_AF-A0A7V7GPT7-F1
#
_entry.id   AF-A0A7V7GPT7-F1
#
_cell.length_a   1.000
_cell.length_b   1.000
_cell.length_c   1.000
_cell.angle_alpha   90.00
_cell.angle_beta   90.00
_cell.angle_gamma   90.00
#
_symmetry.space_group_name_H-M   'P 1'
#
loop_
_entity.id
_entity.type
_entity.pdbx_description
1 polymer ?
#
loop_
_entity_poly.entity_id
_entity_poly.type
_entity_poly.pdbx_seq_one_letter_code
_entity_poly.pdbx_strand_id
1 'polypeptide(L)'
;MGLLKLISNRISTEWKEKFNKNIDYLNDLEKKLSDQDKSTNSRIDNLVINSGGDSPNEVVDARVNNRGETFPTLHGRLVEHENLTDEQISELITNAASQKAQVEQLNKAVQQIIGGYNEPINIYVSKDGNDQTGDGSQEKPFLTIQTAVNSVPLITTSSVTIWISDGVYLEDVYVNGLTFRTFVIRPLNDTSTLDPQVSDCPVKVRSIMFATCTGYCQIVGMQIVDTANSPLFQGRQYGIVNEQSGYMAISQCKFAENTKSLAYNAVYVGGTSKMNMYGSTTFINQDIAVQVRLLSEFSVGDLKGSGNSIGVYVDAATARYAKPAAGFATTENRIIGRGLIINNGQVLS
;
A
#
# COMPACT_ATOMS: atom_id res chain seq x y z
N MET A 1 -82.01 -27.50 25.64
CA MET A 1 -82.74 -27.43 26.92
C MET A 1 -82.23 -28.57 27.76
N GLY A 2 -81.58 -28.30 28.89
CA GLY A 2 -80.97 -29.35 29.71
C GLY A 2 -81.99 -30.31 30.30
N LEU A 3 -81.50 -31.43 30.82
CA LEU A 3 -82.31 -32.44 31.50
C LEU A 3 -82.98 -31.84 32.74
N LEU A 4 -84.25 -32.21 32.95
CA LEU A 4 -85.09 -31.65 34.01
C LEU A 4 -84.94 -32.42 35.32
N LYS A 5 -84.83 -31.68 36.43
CA LYS A 5 -84.86 -32.23 37.78
C LYS A 5 -86.26 -32.66 38.17
N LEU A 6 -86.35 -33.66 39.05
CA LEU A 6 -87.61 -34.06 39.68
C LEU A 6 -87.88 -33.16 40.88
N ILE A 7 -88.87 -32.26 40.74
CA ILE A 7 -89.21 -31.23 41.74
C ILE A 7 -90.54 -31.56 42.46
N SER A 8 -91.54 -32.12 41.77
CA SER A 8 -92.87 -32.41 42.33
C SER A 8 -93.31 -33.85 42.06
N ASN A 9 -93.03 -34.78 42.98
CA ASN A 9 -93.60 -36.13 42.96
C ASN A 9 -93.64 -36.75 44.37
N ARG A 10 -94.30 -37.91 44.52
CA ARG A 10 -94.46 -38.66 45.79
C ARG A 10 -93.25 -39.56 46.16
N ILE A 11 -92.11 -39.43 45.47
CA ILE A 11 -90.91 -40.26 45.70
C ILE A 11 -90.15 -39.77 46.95
N SER A 12 -89.45 -40.67 47.65
CA SER A 12 -88.66 -40.33 48.84
C SER A 12 -87.57 -39.30 48.54
N THR A 13 -87.27 -38.46 49.52
CA THR A 13 -86.35 -37.32 49.40
C THR A 13 -84.94 -37.75 48.98
N GLU A 14 -84.41 -38.84 49.56
CA GLU A 14 -83.07 -39.36 49.21
C GLU A 14 -82.95 -39.79 47.74
N TRP A 15 -84.02 -40.37 47.16
CA TRP A 15 -84.01 -40.80 45.77
C TRP A 15 -84.06 -39.60 44.82
N LYS A 16 -84.84 -38.57 45.18
CA LYS A 16 -84.87 -37.29 44.45
C LYS A 16 -83.51 -36.62 44.44
N GLU A 17 -82.82 -36.60 45.58
CA GLU A 17 -81.48 -36.01 45.67
C GLU A 17 -80.45 -36.75 44.82
N LYS A 18 -80.41 -38.09 44.89
CA LYS A 18 -79.52 -38.90 44.04
C LYS A 18 -79.82 -38.72 42.56
N PHE A 19 -81.10 -38.74 42.17
CA PHE A 19 -81.51 -38.51 40.80
C PHE A 19 -81.10 -37.11 40.33
N ASN A 20 -81.42 -36.06 41.11
CA ASN A 20 -81.11 -34.68 40.73
C ASN A 20 -79.60 -34.41 40.68
N LYS A 21 -78.78 -35.04 41.53
CA LYS A 21 -77.32 -35.00 41.43
C LYS A 21 -76.81 -35.65 40.14
N ASN A 22 -77.39 -36.77 39.73
CA ASN A 22 -77.06 -37.40 38.44
C ASN A 22 -77.50 -36.50 37.27
N ILE A 23 -78.66 -35.84 37.37
CA ILE A 23 -79.11 -34.85 36.38
C ILE A 23 -78.16 -33.66 36.28
N ASP A 24 -77.67 -33.13 37.41
CA ASP A 24 -76.67 -32.07 37.43
C ASP A 24 -75.36 -32.50 36.75
N TYR A 25 -74.86 -33.69 37.10
CA TYR A 25 -73.66 -34.25 36.48
C TYR A 25 -73.81 -34.43 34.97
N LEU A 26 -74.97 -34.92 34.51
CA LEU A 26 -75.25 -35.10 33.08
C LEU A 26 -75.34 -33.75 32.34
N ASN A 27 -75.98 -32.74 32.94
CA ASN A 27 -76.04 -31.40 32.37
C ASN A 27 -74.66 -30.73 32.27
N ASP A 28 -73.79 -30.92 33.28
CA ASP A 28 -72.42 -30.40 33.26
C ASP A 28 -71.56 -31.09 32.19
N LEU A 29 -71.76 -32.40 31.98
CA LEU A 29 -71.11 -33.15 30.90
C LEU A 29 -71.58 -32.67 29.52
N GLU A 30 -72.89 -32.49 29.33
CA GLU A 30 -73.48 -31.98 28.09
C GLU A 30 -72.92 -30.60 27.74
N LYS A 31 -72.80 -29.72 28.75
CA LYS A 31 -72.22 -28.39 28.57
C LYS A 31 -70.75 -28.44 28.19
N LYS A 32 -69.94 -29.23 28.91
CA LYS A 32 -68.50 -29.38 28.61
C LYS A 32 -68.27 -29.91 27.19
N LEU A 33 -69.07 -30.89 26.77
CA LEU A 33 -69.01 -31.44 25.42
C LEU A 33 -69.36 -30.37 24.39
N SER A 34 -70.45 -29.62 24.60
CA SER A 34 -70.82 -28.52 23.69
C SER A 34 -69.76 -27.42 23.58
N ASP A 35 -69.12 -27.07 24.70
CA ASP A 35 -68.06 -26.05 24.72
C ASP A 35 -66.77 -26.57 24.03
N GLN A 36 -66.43 -27.85 24.22
CA GLN A 36 -65.33 -28.51 23.51
C GLN A 36 -65.58 -28.60 22.01
N ASP A 37 -66.80 -28.96 21.60
CA ASP A 37 -67.19 -29.03 20.18
C ASP A 37 -67.11 -27.65 19.54
N LYS A 38 -67.61 -26.59 20.21
CA LYS A 38 -67.48 -25.20 19.72
C LYS A 38 -66.03 -24.77 19.58
N SER A 39 -65.18 -25.07 20.57
CA SER A 39 -63.76 -24.73 20.52
C SER A 39 -63.03 -25.49 19.41
N THR A 40 -63.40 -26.75 19.18
CA THR A 40 -62.80 -27.60 18.15
C THR A 40 -63.25 -27.13 16.77
N ASN A 41 -64.56 -26.93 16.57
CA ASN A 41 -65.12 -26.40 15.33
C ASN A 41 -64.57 -25.02 15.02
N SER A 42 -64.45 -24.11 15.99
CA SER A 42 -63.83 -22.79 15.75
C SER A 42 -62.37 -22.89 15.28
N ARG A 43 -61.61 -23.91 15.71
CA ARG A 43 -60.24 -24.13 15.23
C ARG A 43 -60.20 -24.78 13.85
N ILE A 44 -61.18 -25.62 13.52
CA ILE A 44 -61.29 -26.33 12.23
C ILE A 44 -61.90 -25.41 11.16
N ASP A 45 -62.89 -24.59 11.48
CA ASP A 45 -63.56 -23.64 10.58
C ASP A 45 -62.57 -22.58 10.05
N ASN A 46 -61.51 -22.30 10.81
CA ASN A 46 -60.40 -21.43 10.39
C ASN A 46 -59.36 -22.15 9.51
N LEU A 47 -59.53 -23.44 9.23
CA LEU A 47 -58.68 -24.24 8.35
C LEU A 47 -59.48 -24.66 7.12
N VAL A 48 -59.34 -23.95 6.01
CA VAL A 48 -59.91 -24.40 4.72
C VAL A 48 -59.06 -25.56 4.20
N ILE A 49 -59.54 -26.79 4.38
CA ILE A 49 -58.95 -28.02 3.83
C ILE A 49 -59.81 -28.47 2.66
N ASN A 50 -59.28 -28.43 1.44
CA ASN A 50 -59.91 -29.13 0.33
C ASN A 50 -59.56 -30.62 0.47
N SER A 51 -60.56 -31.45 0.75
CA SER A 51 -60.44 -32.90 0.81
C SER A 51 -61.41 -33.53 -0.17
N GLY A 52 -60.87 -34.10 -1.26
CA GLY A 52 -61.63 -34.84 -2.27
C GLY A 52 -61.14 -34.61 -3.71
N GLY A 53 -61.06 -35.70 -4.49
CA GLY A 53 -60.61 -35.70 -5.90
C GLY A 53 -59.09 -35.91 -6.06
N ASP A 54 -58.53 -35.50 -7.21
CA ASP A 54 -57.09 -35.54 -7.51
C ASP A 54 -56.30 -34.40 -6.84
N SER A 55 -56.96 -33.54 -6.06
CA SER A 55 -56.32 -32.39 -5.40
C SER A 55 -55.64 -32.77 -4.08
N PRO A 56 -54.42 -32.27 -3.79
CA PRO A 56 -53.73 -32.52 -2.53
C PRO A 56 -54.52 -31.99 -1.33
N ASN A 57 -54.53 -32.76 -0.22
CA ASN A 57 -55.06 -32.29 1.06
C ASN A 57 -54.11 -31.24 1.66
N GLU A 58 -54.44 -29.96 1.55
CA GLU A 58 -53.64 -28.87 2.09
C GLU A 58 -54.50 -27.74 2.67
N VAL A 59 -53.87 -26.90 3.50
CA VAL A 59 -54.49 -25.67 4.03
C VAL A 59 -54.40 -24.59 2.97
N VAL A 60 -55.54 -24.21 2.39
CA VAL A 60 -55.61 -23.31 1.22
C VAL A 60 -55.10 -21.90 1.55
N ASP A 61 -55.35 -21.40 2.76
CA ASP A 61 -54.87 -20.08 3.20
C ASP A 61 -53.35 -20.00 3.27
N ALA A 62 -52.66 -21.14 3.42
CA ALA A 62 -51.21 -21.18 3.39
C ALA A 62 -50.62 -21.00 1.98
N ARG A 63 -51.45 -20.93 0.93
CA ARG A 63 -51.01 -20.64 -0.44
C ARG A 63 -50.65 -19.18 -0.65
N VAL A 64 -51.05 -18.27 0.23
CA VAL A 64 -50.78 -16.83 0.06
C VAL A 64 -49.47 -16.46 0.77
N ASN A 65 -48.54 -15.84 0.05
CA ASN A 65 -47.28 -15.37 0.64
C ASN A 65 -47.42 -14.00 1.34
N ASN A 66 -46.33 -13.50 1.94
CA ASN A 66 -46.31 -12.23 2.66
C ASN A 66 -46.50 -10.99 1.75
N ARG A 67 -46.50 -11.16 0.43
CA ARG A 67 -46.77 -10.11 -0.57
C ARG A 67 -48.22 -10.16 -1.09
N GLY A 68 -49.01 -11.13 -0.63
CA GLY A 68 -50.38 -11.34 -1.10
C GLY A 68 -50.48 -12.11 -2.42
N GLU A 69 -49.40 -12.75 -2.88
CA GLU A 69 -49.43 -13.60 -4.08
C GLU A 69 -49.99 -14.97 -3.73
N THR A 70 -50.97 -15.44 -4.51
CA THR A 70 -51.65 -16.73 -4.29
C THR A 70 -51.06 -17.80 -5.20
N PHE A 71 -50.62 -18.91 -4.60
CA PHE A 71 -49.99 -20.01 -5.30
C PHE A 71 -50.98 -21.13 -5.63
N PRO A 72 -50.73 -21.95 -6.67
CA PRO A 72 -51.60 -23.08 -7.00
C PRO A 72 -51.69 -24.12 -5.87
N THR A 73 -50.57 -24.35 -5.16
CA THR A 73 -50.47 -25.24 -4.00
C THR A 73 -49.54 -24.65 -2.94
N LEU A 74 -49.68 -25.08 -1.69
CA LEU A 74 -48.75 -24.75 -0.59
C LEU A 74 -47.35 -25.25 -0.91
N HIS A 75 -47.24 -26.45 -1.48
CA HIS A 75 -45.96 -27.00 -1.90
C HIS A 75 -45.26 -26.10 -2.93
N GLY A 76 -46.00 -25.60 -3.93
CA GLY A 76 -45.46 -24.68 -4.93
C GLY A 76 -44.91 -23.39 -4.31
N ARG A 77 -45.62 -22.84 -3.31
CA ARG A 77 -45.14 -21.67 -2.55
C ARG A 77 -43.85 -21.96 -1.78
N LEU A 78 -43.78 -23.11 -1.10
CA LEU A 78 -42.59 -23.50 -0.33
C LEU A 78 -41.38 -23.68 -1.24
N VAL A 79 -41.54 -24.38 -2.36
CA VAL A 79 -40.47 -24.60 -3.34
C VAL A 79 -39.99 -23.29 -3.94
N GLU A 80 -40.89 -22.37 -4.31
CA GLU A 80 -40.48 -21.06 -4.84
C GLU A 80 -39.69 -20.26 -3.80
N HIS A 81 -40.12 -20.29 -2.54
CA HIS A 81 -39.41 -19.61 -1.46
C HIS A 81 -38.05 -20.26 -1.13
N GLU A 82 -37.96 -21.60 -1.16
CA GLU A 82 -36.69 -22.33 -1.00
C GLU A 82 -35.71 -21.97 -2.13
N ASN A 83 -36.17 -22.01 -3.38
CA ASN A 83 -35.35 -21.60 -4.54
C ASN A 83 -34.88 -20.14 -4.43
N LEU A 84 -35.78 -19.22 -4.09
CA LEU A 84 -35.43 -17.81 -3.91
C LEU A 84 -34.43 -17.62 -2.76
N THR A 85 -34.60 -18.37 -1.67
CA THR A 85 -33.68 -18.32 -0.52
C THR A 85 -32.29 -18.84 -0.93
N ASP A 86 -32.24 -19.93 -1.68
CA ASP A 86 -30.98 -20.50 -2.19
C ASP A 86 -30.27 -19.53 -3.15
N GLU A 87 -31.01 -18.87 -4.04
CA GLU A 87 -30.50 -17.83 -4.92
C GLU A 87 -29.93 -16.64 -4.12
N GLN A 88 -30.66 -16.14 -3.13
CA GLN A 88 -30.23 -15.05 -2.26
C GLN A 88 -28.99 -15.42 -1.43
N ILE A 89 -28.92 -16.65 -0.92
CA ILE A 89 -27.75 -17.16 -0.20
C ILE A 89 -26.54 -17.23 -1.14
N SER A 90 -26.72 -17.73 -2.36
CA SER A 90 -25.65 -17.80 -3.38
C SER A 90 -25.13 -16.41 -3.76
N GLU A 91 -26.02 -15.44 -3.94
CA GLU A 91 -25.66 -14.04 -4.18
C GLU A 91 -24.89 -13.44 -2.99
N LEU A 92 -25.35 -13.67 -1.76
CA LEU A 92 -24.66 -13.23 -0.55
C LEU A 92 -23.24 -13.81 -0.44
N ILE A 93 -23.05 -15.10 -0.76
CA ILE A 93 -21.73 -15.74 -0.76
C ILE A 93 -20.82 -15.09 -1.80
N THR A 94 -21.33 -14.81 -3.00
CA THR A 94 -20.58 -14.18 -4.09
C THR A 94 -20.17 -12.75 -3.72
N ASN A 95 -21.10 -11.99 -3.15
CA ASN A 95 -20.86 -10.63 -2.67
C ASN A 95 -19.84 -10.61 -1.52
N ALA A 96 -19.92 -11.55 -0.57
CA ALA A 96 -18.95 -11.66 0.53
C ALA A 96 -17.54 -12.00 0.02
N ALA A 97 -17.42 -12.90 -0.96
CA ALA A 97 -16.15 -13.22 -1.59
C ALA A 97 -15.54 -12.01 -2.34
N SER A 98 -16.37 -11.27 -3.07
CA SER A 98 -15.97 -10.04 -3.77
C SER A 98 -15.52 -8.95 -2.79
N GLN A 99 -16.28 -8.72 -1.70
CA GLN A 99 -15.92 -7.78 -0.65
C GLN A 99 -14.59 -8.14 0.02
N LYS A 100 -14.36 -9.43 0.30
CA LYS A 100 -13.08 -9.90 0.85
C LYS A 100 -11.90 -9.53 -0.08
N ALA A 101 -12.05 -9.77 -1.39
CA ALA A 101 -11.03 -9.40 -2.38
C ALA A 101 -10.79 -7.88 -2.44
N GLN A 102 -11.85 -7.07 -2.35
CA GLN A 102 -11.74 -5.60 -2.29
C GLN A 102 -11.02 -5.12 -1.02
N VAL A 103 -11.32 -5.71 0.14
CA VAL A 103 -10.63 -5.40 1.41
C VAL A 103 -9.16 -5.78 1.35
N GLU A 104 -8.83 -6.94 0.78
CA GLU A 104 -7.43 -7.35 0.57
C GLU A 104 -6.69 -6.38 -0.36
N GLN A 105 -7.33 -5.92 -1.43
CA GLN A 105 -6.78 -4.91 -2.34
C GLN A 105 -6.57 -3.56 -1.63
N LEU A 106 -7.54 -3.13 -0.81
CA LEU A 106 -7.45 -1.89 -0.03
C LEU A 106 -6.30 -1.95 0.97
N ASN A 107 -6.14 -3.07 1.69
CA ASN A 107 -5.05 -3.27 2.63
C ASN A 107 -3.68 -3.17 1.95
N LYS A 108 -3.52 -3.75 0.75
CA LYS A 108 -2.29 -3.60 -0.04
C LYS A 108 -2.01 -2.14 -0.43
N ALA A 109 -3.03 -1.41 -0.89
CA ALA A 109 -2.89 -0.01 -1.25
C ALA A 109 -2.49 0.85 -0.04
N VAL A 110 -3.13 0.62 1.12
CA VAL A 110 -2.76 1.32 2.37
C VAL A 110 -1.31 1.03 2.74
N GLN A 111 -0.87 -0.23 2.76
CA GLN A 111 0.51 -0.60 3.06
C GLN A 111 1.53 0.09 2.14
N GLN A 112 1.23 0.21 0.84
CA GLN A 112 2.07 0.93 -0.12
C GLN A 112 2.13 2.44 0.13
N ILE A 113 1.09 3.03 0.72
CA ILE A 113 1.04 4.48 0.96
C ILE A 113 1.73 4.85 2.27
N ILE A 114 1.50 4.11 3.36
CA ILE A 114 1.90 4.56 4.71
C ILE A 114 3.11 3.83 5.29
N GLY A 115 3.47 2.65 4.77
CA GLY A 115 4.50 1.80 5.37
C GLY A 115 4.15 1.33 6.80
N GLY A 116 4.64 0.16 7.21
CA GLY A 116 4.49 -0.29 8.59
C GLY A 116 5.29 0.58 9.56
N TYR A 117 4.76 0.77 10.77
CA TYR A 117 5.30 1.52 11.92
C TYR A 117 6.83 1.60 12.00
N ASN A 118 7.37 2.82 12.17
CA ASN A 118 8.68 3.33 12.68
C ASN A 118 10.00 2.55 12.54
N GLU A 119 9.99 1.28 12.12
CA GLU A 119 11.16 0.45 11.95
C GLU A 119 11.88 0.83 10.65
N PRO A 120 13.22 0.81 10.65
CA PRO A 120 13.99 1.03 9.43
C PRO A 120 13.63 0.04 8.33
N ILE A 121 13.31 0.54 7.14
CA ILE A 121 13.08 -0.25 5.94
C ILE A 121 14.43 -0.58 5.33
N ASN A 122 14.79 -1.87 5.30
CA ASN A 122 16.01 -2.36 4.68
C ASN A 122 15.65 -3.19 3.45
N ILE A 123 16.19 -2.83 2.29
CA ILE A 123 15.94 -3.51 1.02
C ILE A 123 17.28 -3.92 0.43
N TYR A 124 17.39 -5.17 -0.02
CA TYR A 124 18.63 -5.76 -0.50
C TYR A 124 18.57 -5.99 -2.02
N VAL A 125 19.68 -5.70 -2.69
CA VAL A 125 19.87 -5.83 -4.14
C VAL A 125 21.14 -6.66 -4.41
N SER A 126 21.06 -7.63 -5.32
CA SER A 126 22.19 -8.48 -5.69
C SER A 126 22.10 -8.92 -7.15
N LYS A 127 23.24 -9.17 -7.80
CA LYS A 127 23.30 -9.75 -9.16
C LYS A 127 22.71 -11.16 -9.25
N ASP A 128 22.61 -11.86 -8.12
CA ASP A 128 21.97 -13.18 -8.01
C ASP A 128 20.49 -13.08 -7.56
N GLY A 129 19.98 -11.86 -7.39
CA GLY A 129 18.60 -11.59 -7.01
C GLY A 129 17.58 -11.81 -8.13
N ASN A 130 16.32 -11.50 -7.86
CA ASN A 130 15.23 -11.65 -8.84
C ASN A 130 14.17 -10.56 -8.66
N ASP A 131 13.83 -9.83 -9.73
CA ASP A 131 12.83 -8.75 -9.65
C ASP A 131 11.38 -9.24 -9.71
N GLN A 132 11.16 -10.50 -10.10
CA GLN A 132 9.82 -11.11 -10.16
C GLN A 132 9.47 -11.87 -8.87
N THR A 133 10.47 -12.51 -8.25
CA THR A 133 10.27 -13.39 -7.09
C THR A 133 11.01 -12.94 -5.83
N GLY A 134 11.93 -11.99 -5.94
CA GLY A 134 12.56 -11.34 -4.80
C GLY A 134 11.54 -10.50 -4.03
N ASP A 135 11.71 -10.42 -2.72
CA ASP A 135 10.88 -9.58 -1.84
C ASP A 135 11.70 -8.44 -1.22
N GLY A 136 12.97 -8.30 -1.61
CA GLY A 136 13.87 -7.28 -1.10
C GLY A 136 14.48 -7.61 0.25
N SER A 137 14.21 -8.78 0.83
CA SER A 137 14.94 -9.30 1.99
C SER A 137 16.36 -9.74 1.63
N GLN A 138 17.21 -9.93 2.63
CA GLN A 138 18.58 -10.43 2.41
C GLN A 138 18.60 -11.86 1.81
N GLU A 139 17.60 -12.69 2.12
CA GLU A 139 17.48 -14.05 1.59
C GLU A 139 16.95 -14.09 0.15
N LYS A 140 16.11 -13.11 -0.22
CA LYS A 140 15.49 -12.98 -1.55
C LYS A 140 15.64 -11.54 -2.07
N PRO A 141 16.87 -11.11 -2.37
CA PRO A 141 17.13 -9.75 -2.82
C PRO A 141 16.53 -9.49 -4.21
N PHE A 142 16.28 -8.22 -4.51
CA PHE A 142 15.96 -7.79 -5.87
C PHE A 142 17.20 -7.89 -6.77
N LEU A 143 16.98 -8.04 -8.08
CA LEU A 143 18.05 -8.05 -9.07
C LEU A 143 18.52 -6.64 -9.43
N THR A 144 17.60 -5.68 -9.43
CA THR A 144 17.84 -4.30 -9.86
C THR A 144 17.64 -3.30 -8.73
N ILE A 145 18.42 -2.21 -8.77
CA ILE A 145 18.31 -1.09 -7.84
C ILE A 145 16.96 -0.38 -8.04
N GLN A 146 16.52 -0.23 -9.29
CA GLN A 146 15.23 0.42 -9.56
C GLN A 146 14.04 -0.37 -8.98
N THR A 147 14.07 -1.70 -8.99
CA THR A 147 12.99 -2.50 -8.38
C THR A 147 12.96 -2.28 -6.87
N ALA A 148 14.11 -2.21 -6.21
CA ALA A 148 14.19 -1.83 -4.80
C ALA A 148 13.60 -0.44 -4.53
N VAL A 149 13.96 0.57 -5.34
CA VAL A 149 13.36 1.92 -5.24
C VAL A 149 11.85 1.88 -5.41
N ASN A 150 11.34 1.14 -6.40
CA ASN A 150 9.91 1.04 -6.69
C ASN A 150 9.11 0.35 -5.58
N SER A 151 9.76 -0.44 -4.73
CA SER A 151 9.13 -1.09 -3.58
C SER A 151 8.96 -0.18 -2.35
N VAL A 152 9.61 1.00 -2.35
CA VAL A 152 9.55 1.93 -1.23
C VAL A 152 8.17 2.61 -1.19
N PRO A 153 7.51 2.70 -0.02
CA PRO A 153 6.26 3.43 0.12
C PRO A 153 6.39 4.89 -0.30
N LEU A 154 5.33 5.45 -0.89
CA LEU A 154 5.32 6.85 -1.33
C LEU A 154 5.55 7.82 -0.17
N ILE A 155 5.00 7.50 1.00
CA ILE A 155 5.15 8.27 2.22
C ILE A 155 5.58 7.30 3.33
N THR A 156 6.69 7.60 3.97
CA THR A 156 7.14 6.88 5.15
C THR A 156 7.77 7.82 6.15
N THR A 157 7.57 7.55 7.44
CA THR A 157 8.30 8.25 8.52
C THR A 157 9.55 7.48 8.95
N SER A 158 9.79 6.30 8.39
CA SER A 158 10.94 5.46 8.68
C SER A 158 12.17 5.86 7.85
N SER A 159 13.33 5.37 8.29
CA SER A 159 14.56 5.42 7.50
C SER A 159 14.56 4.27 6.49
N VAL A 160 14.85 4.55 5.22
CA VAL A 160 14.99 3.60 4.13
C VAL A 160 16.46 3.41 3.82
N THR A 161 16.92 2.16 3.73
CA THR A 161 18.26 1.82 3.24
C THR A 161 18.17 0.75 2.16
N ILE A 162 18.72 1.07 0.98
CA ILE A 162 18.97 0.11 -0.09
C ILE A 162 20.42 -0.36 0.03
N TRP A 163 20.59 -1.64 0.34
CA TRP A 163 21.85 -2.35 0.46
C TRP A 163 22.15 -3.07 -0.85
N ILE A 164 23.30 -2.78 -1.46
CA ILE A 164 23.64 -3.32 -2.78
C ILE A 164 24.89 -4.18 -2.68
N SER A 165 24.79 -5.46 -3.04
CA SER A 165 25.95 -6.36 -3.18
C SER A 165 26.84 -5.93 -4.34
N ASP A 166 28.13 -6.23 -4.24
CA ASP A 166 29.14 -5.91 -5.25
C ASP A 166 28.69 -6.30 -6.66
N GLY A 167 28.92 -5.41 -7.63
CA GLY A 167 28.49 -5.65 -8.99
C GLY A 167 28.38 -4.41 -9.85
N VAL A 168 28.06 -4.66 -11.12
CA VAL A 168 27.80 -3.63 -12.13
C VAL A 168 26.30 -3.61 -12.43
N TYR A 169 25.68 -2.48 -12.13
CA TYR A 169 24.26 -2.20 -12.30
C TYR A 169 24.12 -1.07 -13.30
N LEU A 170 24.08 -1.40 -14.59
CA LEU A 170 23.95 -0.43 -15.69
C LEU A 170 22.51 0.10 -15.78
N GLU A 171 22.08 0.75 -14.70
CA GLU A 171 20.73 1.25 -14.44
C GLU A 171 20.73 2.76 -14.27
N ASP A 172 19.62 3.36 -14.67
CA ASP A 172 19.31 4.77 -14.45
C ASP A 172 18.32 4.88 -13.30
N VAL A 173 18.86 4.93 -12.09
CA VAL A 173 18.07 4.87 -10.86
C VAL A 173 17.36 6.20 -10.67
N TYR A 174 16.03 6.17 -10.67
CA TYR A 174 15.17 7.34 -10.52
C TYR A 174 14.30 7.22 -9.26
N VAL A 175 14.61 8.06 -8.27
CA VAL A 175 13.85 8.22 -7.03
C VAL A 175 13.02 9.50 -7.14
N ASN A 176 11.69 9.36 -7.22
CA ASN A 176 10.83 10.50 -7.55
C ASN A 176 9.61 10.59 -6.63
N GLY A 177 9.35 11.79 -6.11
CA GLY A 177 8.12 12.13 -5.41
C GLY A 177 7.93 11.40 -4.07
N LEU A 178 8.99 10.84 -3.50
CA LEU A 178 8.92 10.12 -2.22
C LEU A 178 9.10 11.06 -1.03
N THR A 179 8.37 10.79 0.04
CA THR A 179 8.53 11.45 1.35
C THR A 179 9.04 10.45 2.38
N PHE A 180 10.21 10.72 2.96
CA PHE A 180 10.87 9.84 3.93
C PHE A 180 11.61 10.64 5.01
N ARG A 181 11.98 9.98 6.12
CA ARG A 181 12.91 10.58 7.10
C ARG A 181 14.33 10.60 6.53
N THR A 182 14.81 9.43 6.11
CA THR A 182 16.14 9.23 5.54
C THR A 182 16.04 8.19 4.42
N PHE A 183 16.73 8.40 3.30
CA PHE A 183 16.86 7.42 2.22
C PHE A 183 18.34 7.25 1.87
N VAL A 184 18.88 6.06 2.07
CA VAL A 184 20.30 5.76 1.83
C VAL A 184 20.44 4.69 0.75
N ILE A 185 21.28 4.96 -0.25
CA ILE A 185 21.73 3.97 -1.23
C ILE A 185 23.22 3.72 -0.98
N ARG A 186 23.59 2.47 -0.66
CA ARG A 186 24.96 2.12 -0.26
C ARG A 186 25.34 0.67 -0.59
N PRO A 187 26.65 0.34 -0.65
CA PRO A 187 27.10 -1.03 -0.72
C PRO A 187 26.70 -1.80 0.54
N LEU A 188 26.51 -3.10 0.38
CA LEU A 188 26.41 -4.05 1.48
C LEU A 188 27.73 -4.14 2.26
N ASN A 189 28.86 -4.01 1.56
CA ASN A 189 30.19 -4.00 2.17
C ASN A 189 30.39 -2.80 3.09
N ASP A 190 31.22 -2.99 4.13
CA ASP A 190 31.68 -1.88 4.96
C ASP A 190 32.50 -0.89 4.12
N THR A 191 32.14 0.39 4.22
CA THR A 191 32.80 1.47 3.50
C THR A 191 33.82 2.21 4.36
N SER A 192 34.01 1.84 5.63
CA SER A 192 34.91 2.55 6.56
C SER A 192 36.35 2.73 6.04
N THR A 193 36.83 1.80 5.22
CA THR A 193 38.17 1.80 4.61
C THR A 193 38.17 2.15 3.11
N LEU A 194 37.01 2.44 2.53
CA LEU A 194 36.90 2.75 1.11
C LEU A 194 37.49 4.12 0.80
N ASP A 195 38.50 4.14 -0.07
CA ASP A 195 39.10 5.36 -0.62
C ASP A 195 38.99 5.40 -2.16
N PRO A 196 38.01 6.14 -2.70
CA PRO A 196 37.80 6.30 -4.14
C PRO A 196 38.98 6.91 -4.91
N GLN A 197 39.97 7.50 -4.23
CA GLN A 197 41.16 8.05 -4.88
C GLN A 197 42.09 6.96 -5.40
N VAL A 198 42.13 5.79 -4.74
CA VAL A 198 43.12 4.75 -4.99
C VAL A 198 42.51 3.41 -5.42
N SER A 199 41.23 3.18 -5.16
CA SER A 199 40.53 1.96 -5.56
C SER A 199 39.21 2.26 -6.27
N ASP A 200 38.69 1.24 -6.97
CA ASP A 200 37.34 1.27 -7.53
C ASP A 200 36.32 0.96 -6.45
N CYS A 201 35.10 1.50 -6.60
CA CYS A 201 34.02 1.16 -5.69
C CYS A 201 33.46 -0.24 -6.02
N PRO A 202 32.98 -0.98 -5.00
CA PRO A 202 32.43 -2.32 -5.18
C PRO A 202 31.15 -2.34 -6.02
N VAL A 203 30.36 -1.27 -5.92
CA VAL A 203 29.11 -1.11 -6.68
C VAL A 203 29.32 -0.06 -7.75
N LYS A 204 29.06 -0.44 -9.00
CA LYS A 204 29.13 0.43 -10.18
C LYS A 204 27.72 0.66 -10.72
N VAL A 205 27.34 1.91 -10.95
CA VAL A 205 25.99 2.32 -11.40
C VAL A 205 26.07 3.35 -12.52
N ARG A 206 25.11 3.37 -13.47
CA ARG A 206 25.15 4.34 -14.57
C ARG A 206 24.77 5.75 -14.13
N SER A 207 23.61 5.88 -13.50
CA SER A 207 23.16 7.18 -13.01
C SER A 207 22.19 7.03 -11.84
N ILE A 208 22.12 8.06 -10.99
CA ILE A 208 21.17 8.15 -9.88
C ILE A 208 20.56 9.55 -9.86
N MET A 209 19.24 9.66 -9.83
CA MET A 209 18.53 10.94 -9.72
C MET A 209 17.50 10.88 -8.59
N PHE A 210 17.57 11.87 -7.70
CA PHE A 210 16.50 12.22 -6.78
C PHE A 210 15.78 13.46 -7.30
N ALA A 211 14.46 13.34 -7.49
CA ALA A 211 13.61 14.40 -8.01
C ALA A 211 12.36 14.56 -7.15
N THR A 212 12.01 15.79 -6.77
CA THR A 212 10.78 16.08 -6.02
C THR A 212 10.63 15.29 -4.70
N CYS A 213 11.74 14.87 -4.10
CA CYS A 213 11.76 14.05 -2.87
C CYS A 213 11.87 14.90 -1.61
N THR A 214 11.16 14.52 -0.54
CA THR A 214 11.24 15.18 0.77
C THR A 214 11.93 14.27 1.79
N GLY A 215 12.96 14.78 2.46
CA GLY A 215 13.73 14.04 3.47
C GLY A 215 15.24 14.23 3.32
N TYR A 216 16.01 13.50 4.13
CA TYR A 216 17.46 13.39 3.98
C TYR A 216 17.81 12.24 3.04
N CYS A 217 18.53 12.53 1.96
CA CYS A 217 18.99 11.53 0.98
C CYS A 217 20.49 11.30 1.14
N GLN A 218 20.97 10.08 0.92
CA GLN A 218 22.40 9.81 0.92
C GLN A 218 22.78 8.74 -0.11
N ILE A 219 23.86 9.00 -0.83
CA ILE A 219 24.52 8.03 -1.71
C ILE A 219 25.93 7.82 -1.18
N VAL A 220 26.31 6.57 -0.94
CA VAL A 220 27.61 6.20 -0.38
C VAL A 220 28.29 5.18 -1.26
N GLY A 221 29.60 5.27 -1.45
CA GLY A 221 30.41 4.12 -1.89
C GLY A 221 30.12 3.62 -3.31
N MET A 222 29.56 4.47 -4.18
CA MET A 222 29.18 4.12 -5.56
C MET A 222 30.22 4.62 -6.56
N GLN A 223 30.49 3.86 -7.62
CA GLN A 223 31.23 4.34 -8.78
C GLN A 223 30.29 4.54 -9.96
N ILE A 224 30.33 5.74 -10.55
CA ILE A 224 29.57 6.05 -11.75
C ILE A 224 30.33 5.56 -12.98
N VAL A 225 29.65 4.81 -13.83
CA VAL A 225 30.19 4.17 -15.06
C VAL A 225 29.21 4.29 -16.22
N ASP A 226 29.60 3.86 -17.41
CA ASP A 226 28.74 3.84 -18.59
C ASP A 226 28.16 5.22 -18.93
N THR A 227 28.99 6.26 -18.71
CA THR A 227 28.62 7.68 -18.76
C THR A 227 28.16 8.15 -20.14
N ALA A 228 28.63 7.48 -21.20
CA ALA A 228 28.21 7.74 -22.57
C ALA A 228 26.74 7.35 -22.83
N ASN A 229 26.17 6.44 -22.02
CA ASN A 229 24.77 6.02 -22.11
C ASN A 229 23.89 6.66 -21.03
N SER A 230 24.45 7.54 -20.17
CA SER A 230 23.67 8.20 -19.12
C SER A 230 22.54 9.05 -19.72
N PRO A 231 21.38 9.11 -19.05
CA PRO A 231 20.23 9.91 -19.48
C PRO A 231 20.55 11.41 -19.47
N LEU A 232 19.75 12.15 -20.24
CA LEU A 232 19.85 13.61 -20.33
C LEU A 232 18.97 14.28 -19.27
N PHE A 233 19.55 15.25 -18.55
CA PHE A 233 18.83 16.20 -17.71
C PHE A 233 19.26 17.62 -18.10
N GLN A 234 18.29 18.44 -18.50
CA GLN A 234 18.51 19.80 -19.02
C GLN A 234 19.56 19.84 -20.16
N GLY A 235 19.51 18.85 -21.06
CA GLY A 235 20.39 18.78 -22.24
C GLY A 235 21.82 18.29 -21.95
N ARG A 236 22.11 17.80 -20.73
CA ARG A 236 23.41 17.25 -20.35
C ARG A 236 23.25 15.86 -19.74
N GLN A 237 24.17 14.97 -20.02
CA GLN A 237 24.26 13.68 -19.36
C GLN A 237 24.68 13.85 -17.90
N TYR A 238 24.35 12.90 -17.03
CA TYR A 238 24.65 13.04 -15.60
C TYR A 238 25.06 11.74 -14.90
N GLY A 239 25.77 11.91 -13.79
CA GLY A 239 26.07 10.83 -12.83
C GLY A 239 25.06 10.83 -11.69
N ILE A 240 25.10 11.86 -10.84
CA ILE A 240 24.17 12.02 -9.72
C ILE A 240 23.43 13.36 -9.82
N VAL A 241 22.10 13.34 -9.69
CA VAL A 241 21.23 14.53 -9.70
C VAL A 241 20.43 14.61 -8.40
N ASN A 242 20.37 15.81 -7.83
CA ASN A 242 19.41 16.20 -6.80
C ASN A 242 18.63 17.44 -7.26
N GLU A 243 17.36 17.26 -7.66
CA GLU A 243 16.52 18.34 -8.20
C GLU A 243 15.21 18.43 -7.40
N GLN A 244 14.81 19.65 -7.03
CA GLN A 244 13.56 19.91 -6.28
C GLN A 244 13.36 19.00 -5.06
N SER A 245 14.45 18.62 -4.41
CA SER A 245 14.48 17.61 -3.36
C SER A 245 15.08 18.16 -2.08
N GLY A 246 14.99 17.39 -0.99
CA GLY A 246 15.57 17.73 0.30
C GLY A 246 17.11 17.77 0.31
N TYR A 247 17.67 17.61 1.51
CA TYR A 247 19.12 17.59 1.68
C TYR A 247 19.69 16.26 1.18
N MET A 248 20.70 16.31 0.30
CA MET A 248 21.46 15.13 -0.15
C MET A 248 22.89 15.14 0.40
N ALA A 249 23.36 13.99 0.86
CA ALA A 249 24.76 13.70 1.12
C ALA A 249 25.35 12.76 0.07
N ILE A 250 26.54 13.08 -0.45
CA ILE A 250 27.33 12.17 -1.29
C ILE A 250 28.64 11.86 -0.57
N SER A 251 28.94 10.58 -0.37
CA SER A 251 30.13 10.15 0.36
C SER A 251 30.85 9.01 -0.35
N GLN A 252 32.18 9.04 -0.39
CA GLN A 252 32.99 7.94 -0.89
C GLN A 252 32.58 7.45 -2.30
N CYS A 253 32.11 8.36 -3.15
CA CYS A 253 31.73 8.01 -4.52
C CYS A 253 32.87 8.30 -5.51
N LYS A 254 32.87 7.62 -6.66
CA LYS A 254 33.89 7.77 -7.70
C LYS A 254 33.29 8.12 -9.06
N PHE A 255 33.85 9.14 -9.69
CA PHE A 255 33.54 9.56 -11.06
C PHE A 255 34.85 9.57 -11.85
N ALA A 256 35.11 8.54 -12.65
CA ALA A 256 36.44 8.32 -13.24
C ALA A 256 36.46 8.01 -14.74
N GLU A 257 35.31 7.79 -15.38
CA GLU A 257 35.26 7.75 -16.84
C GLU A 257 35.48 9.15 -17.41
N ASN A 258 36.19 9.25 -18.53
CA ASN A 258 36.48 10.53 -19.16
C ASN A 258 35.23 11.08 -19.85
N THR A 259 34.67 12.15 -19.30
CA THR A 259 33.46 12.78 -19.83
C THR A 259 33.72 14.12 -20.48
N LYS A 260 34.97 14.54 -20.68
CA LYS A 260 35.32 15.88 -21.21
C LYS A 260 34.81 16.17 -22.63
N SER A 261 34.55 15.12 -23.42
CA SER A 261 33.93 15.23 -24.74
C SER A 261 32.40 15.03 -24.71
N LEU A 262 31.84 14.73 -23.55
CA LEU A 262 30.41 14.59 -23.31
C LEU A 262 29.92 15.90 -22.67
N ALA A 263 28.76 16.38 -23.09
CA ALA A 263 28.08 17.45 -22.35
C ALA A 263 27.55 16.84 -21.04
N TYR A 264 28.40 16.78 -20.00
CA TYR A 264 28.18 15.94 -18.83
C TYR A 264 28.31 16.71 -17.51
N ASN A 265 27.51 16.31 -16.52
CA ASN A 265 27.59 16.75 -15.14
C ASN A 265 27.80 15.54 -14.23
N ALA A 266 28.97 15.40 -13.62
CA ALA A 266 29.20 14.30 -12.68
C ALA A 266 28.22 14.38 -11.50
N VAL A 267 28.09 15.57 -10.91
CA VAL A 267 27.08 15.87 -9.89
C VAL A 267 26.33 17.12 -10.27
N TYR A 268 25.00 17.10 -10.10
CA TYR A 268 24.13 18.25 -10.26
C TYR A 268 23.24 18.43 -9.02
N VAL A 269 23.09 19.68 -8.57
CA VAL A 269 22.12 20.07 -7.54
C VAL A 269 21.33 21.31 -7.98
N GLY A 270 20.00 21.23 -7.93
CA GLY A 270 19.12 22.28 -8.42
C GLY A 270 17.74 22.36 -7.77
N GLY A 271 16.96 23.36 -8.19
CA GLY A 271 15.57 23.55 -7.77
C GLY A 271 15.40 23.70 -6.27
N THR A 272 16.14 24.60 -5.62
CA THR A 272 16.15 24.82 -4.15
C THR A 272 16.70 23.67 -3.29
N SER A 273 17.21 22.60 -3.92
CA SER A 273 17.80 21.48 -3.18
C SER A 273 19.11 21.84 -2.50
N LYS A 274 19.49 21.05 -1.49
CA LYS A 274 20.78 21.22 -0.79
C LYS A 274 21.62 19.97 -0.94
N MET A 275 22.93 20.13 -1.05
CA MET A 275 23.85 19.02 -1.16
C MET A 275 25.12 19.25 -0.34
N ASN A 276 25.54 18.21 0.38
CA ASN A 276 26.84 18.14 1.03
C ASN A 276 27.63 16.95 0.50
N MET A 277 28.95 17.10 0.42
CA MET A 277 29.83 16.04 -0.05
C MET A 277 31.02 15.84 0.88
N TYR A 278 31.40 14.57 1.10
CA TYR A 278 32.49 14.19 1.98
C TYR A 278 33.07 12.82 1.65
N GLY A 279 33.96 12.31 2.52
CA GLY A 279 34.50 10.96 2.43
C GLY A 279 35.35 10.71 1.18
N SER A 280 36.21 11.64 0.79
CA SER A 280 37.09 11.51 -0.38
C SER A 280 36.35 11.18 -1.69
N THR A 281 35.12 11.67 -1.86
CA THR A 281 34.41 11.58 -3.16
C THR A 281 35.27 12.19 -4.26
N THR A 282 35.52 11.43 -5.33
CA THR A 282 36.62 11.66 -6.27
C THR A 282 36.14 11.88 -7.71
N PHE A 283 36.65 12.93 -8.37
CA PHE A 283 36.33 13.32 -9.74
C PHE A 283 37.58 13.34 -10.63
N ILE A 284 37.61 12.48 -11.64
CA ILE A 284 38.74 12.35 -12.57
C ILE A 284 38.24 12.53 -14.00
N ASN A 285 38.84 13.45 -14.75
CA ASN A 285 38.54 13.69 -16.17
C ASN A 285 37.05 13.98 -16.47
N GLN A 286 36.38 14.75 -15.62
CA GLN A 286 34.99 15.16 -15.83
C GLN A 286 34.89 16.43 -16.68
N ASP A 287 33.83 16.57 -17.49
CA ASP A 287 33.51 17.87 -18.12
C ASP A 287 33.17 18.91 -17.04
N ILE A 288 32.11 18.66 -16.26
CA ILE A 288 31.79 19.42 -15.05
C ILE A 288 31.74 18.46 -13.87
N ALA A 289 32.60 18.69 -12.86
CA ALA A 289 32.60 17.87 -11.65
C ALA A 289 31.34 18.14 -10.80
N VAL A 290 31.02 19.41 -10.52
CA VAL A 290 29.80 19.78 -9.77
C VAL A 290 29.10 20.97 -10.43
N GLN A 291 27.82 20.81 -10.74
CA GLN A 291 26.93 21.88 -11.20
C GLN A 291 25.88 22.23 -10.15
N VAL A 292 25.76 23.51 -9.81
CA VAL A 292 24.89 24.05 -8.76
C VAL A 292 24.00 25.13 -9.38
N ARG A 293 22.67 24.94 -9.42
CA ARG A 293 21.75 25.87 -10.10
C ARG A 293 20.46 26.18 -9.35
N LEU A 294 19.75 27.22 -9.77
CA LEU A 294 18.34 27.45 -9.42
C LEU A 294 18.08 27.50 -7.90
N LEU A 295 18.75 28.43 -7.22
CA LEU A 295 18.65 28.68 -5.78
C LEU A 295 19.06 27.50 -4.90
N SER A 296 19.80 26.53 -5.45
CA SER A 296 20.34 25.42 -4.66
C SER A 296 21.58 25.83 -3.84
N GLU A 297 21.91 24.98 -2.87
CA GLU A 297 23.11 25.12 -2.06
C GLU A 297 23.99 23.87 -2.15
N PHE A 298 25.29 24.08 -2.35
CA PHE A 298 26.29 23.02 -2.31
C PHE A 298 27.35 23.31 -1.25
N SER A 299 27.78 22.28 -0.52
CA SER A 299 28.86 22.35 0.47
C SER A 299 29.79 21.16 0.32
N VAL A 300 31.11 21.38 0.42
CA VAL A 300 32.09 20.28 0.50
C VAL A 300 33.35 20.74 1.22
N GLY A 301 33.90 19.87 2.07
CA GLY A 301 35.12 20.16 2.82
C GLY A 301 36.37 20.17 1.92
N ASP A 302 36.49 19.20 1.02
CA ASP A 302 37.57 19.11 0.03
C ASP A 302 37.11 18.31 -1.20
N LEU A 303 37.45 18.78 -2.40
CA LEU A 303 37.16 18.10 -3.65
C LEU A 303 38.39 17.29 -4.09
N LYS A 304 38.21 15.98 -4.26
CA LYS A 304 39.31 15.07 -4.65
C LYS A 304 39.29 14.77 -6.14
N GLY A 305 40.48 14.48 -6.68
CA GLY A 305 40.68 14.04 -8.06
C GLY A 305 41.42 15.06 -8.93
N SER A 306 41.34 14.91 -10.26
CA SER A 306 42.17 15.67 -11.20
C SER A 306 41.66 15.67 -12.64
N GLY A 307 42.16 16.61 -13.45
CA GLY A 307 41.99 16.59 -14.91
C GLY A 307 40.62 17.05 -15.42
N ASN A 308 39.75 17.55 -14.54
CA ASN A 308 38.41 18.02 -14.90
C ASN A 308 38.46 19.29 -15.78
N SER A 309 37.47 19.52 -16.66
CA SER A 309 37.40 20.78 -17.42
C SER A 309 36.95 21.92 -16.51
N ILE A 310 35.82 21.74 -15.80
CA ILE A 310 35.28 22.68 -14.82
C ILE A 310 35.13 21.97 -13.47
N GLY A 311 35.66 22.58 -12.41
CA GLY A 311 35.52 22.09 -11.05
C GLY A 311 34.11 22.32 -10.51
N VAL A 312 33.80 23.57 -10.15
CA VAL A 312 32.48 23.95 -9.65
C VAL A 312 31.85 24.99 -10.58
N TYR A 313 30.71 24.62 -11.15
CA TYR A 313 29.87 25.50 -11.97
C TYR A 313 28.67 25.98 -11.14
N VAL A 314 28.52 27.29 -10.97
CA VAL A 314 27.42 27.88 -10.21
C VAL A 314 26.62 28.85 -11.09
N ASP A 315 25.31 28.64 -11.17
CA ASP A 315 24.38 29.52 -11.91
C ASP A 315 23.12 29.81 -11.10
N ALA A 316 22.98 31.07 -10.66
CA ALA A 316 21.87 31.52 -9.80
C ALA A 316 21.70 30.66 -8.54
N ALA A 317 22.81 30.24 -7.90
CA ALA A 317 22.85 29.36 -6.74
C ALA A 317 24.08 29.66 -5.86
N THR A 318 24.29 28.91 -4.77
CA THR A 318 25.44 29.12 -3.85
C THR A 318 26.26 27.85 -3.63
N ALA A 319 27.59 27.94 -3.71
CA ALA A 319 28.51 26.87 -3.35
C ALA A 319 29.50 27.30 -2.26
N ARG A 320 29.80 26.39 -1.32
CA ARG A 320 30.76 26.59 -0.23
C ARG A 320 31.78 25.48 -0.24
N TYR A 321 33.05 25.79 -0.50
CA TYR A 321 34.08 24.76 -0.49
C TYR A 321 35.49 25.30 -0.29
N ALA A 322 36.36 24.46 0.28
CA ALA A 322 37.79 24.79 0.37
C ALA A 322 38.45 24.69 -1.00
N LYS A 323 39.44 25.54 -1.26
CA LYS A 323 40.22 25.48 -2.50
C LYS A 323 40.76 24.05 -2.74
N PRO A 324 40.46 23.42 -3.89
CA PRO A 324 40.89 22.07 -4.18
C PRO A 324 42.39 22.02 -4.47
N ALA A 325 42.96 20.81 -4.45
CA ALA A 325 44.35 20.59 -4.82
C ALA A 325 44.66 21.08 -6.24
N ALA A 326 45.91 21.51 -6.47
CA ALA A 326 46.36 21.93 -7.80
C ALA A 326 46.16 20.79 -8.82
N GLY A 327 45.65 21.14 -10.00
CA GLY A 327 45.33 20.16 -11.05
C GLY A 327 43.95 19.51 -10.93
N PHE A 328 43.12 19.91 -9.97
CA PHE A 328 41.74 19.44 -9.86
C PHE A 328 40.93 19.72 -11.14
N ALA A 329 40.97 20.95 -11.63
CA ALA A 329 40.28 21.35 -12.86
C ALA A 329 41.05 22.40 -13.66
N THR A 330 40.81 22.47 -14.96
CA THR A 330 41.36 23.51 -15.84
C THR A 330 40.74 24.88 -15.51
N THR A 331 39.42 24.91 -15.32
CA THR A 331 38.68 26.05 -14.77
C THR A 331 38.18 25.65 -13.39
N GLU A 332 38.81 26.14 -12.32
CA GLU A 332 38.41 25.79 -10.94
C GLU A 332 36.95 26.19 -10.67
N ASN A 333 36.60 27.43 -11.02
CA ASN A 333 35.31 28.05 -10.74
C ASN A 333 34.71 28.63 -12.03
N ARG A 334 33.43 28.35 -12.29
CA ARG A 334 32.64 29.06 -13.30
C ARG A 334 31.37 29.59 -12.68
N ILE A 335 31.21 30.91 -12.67
CA ILE A 335 30.06 31.60 -12.08
C ILE A 335 29.28 32.28 -13.21
N ILE A 336 27.96 32.05 -13.27
CA ILE A 336 27.04 32.70 -14.20
C ILE A 336 25.81 33.23 -13.43
N GLY A 337 25.18 34.27 -13.96
CA GLY A 337 23.95 34.83 -13.40
C GLY A 337 24.17 35.38 -12.00
N ARG A 338 23.31 35.01 -11.04
CA ARG A 338 23.40 35.40 -9.62
C ARG A 338 24.12 34.34 -8.77
N GLY A 339 25.07 33.62 -9.36
CA GLY A 339 25.83 32.59 -8.68
C GLY A 339 26.77 33.17 -7.62
N LEU A 340 27.03 32.40 -6.57
CA LEU A 340 27.95 32.77 -5.49
C LEU A 340 28.82 31.59 -5.09
N ILE A 341 30.12 31.83 -4.94
CA ILE A 341 31.05 30.85 -4.37
C ILE A 341 31.69 31.43 -3.12
N ILE A 342 31.66 30.68 -2.03
CA ILE A 342 32.31 31.04 -0.77
C ILE A 342 33.45 30.07 -0.52
N ASN A 343 34.68 30.57 -0.59
CA ASN A 343 35.90 29.79 -0.40
C ASN A 343 36.72 30.38 0.75
N ASN A 344 36.97 29.60 1.80
CA ASN A 344 37.76 30.02 2.96
C ASN A 344 37.35 31.40 3.54
N GLY A 345 36.03 31.66 3.59
CA GLY A 345 35.48 32.94 4.08
C GLY A 345 35.55 34.11 3.08
N GLN A 346 36.08 33.90 1.88
CA GLN A 346 36.08 34.86 0.78
C GLN A 346 34.93 34.58 -0.18
N VAL A 347 34.25 35.64 -0.60
CA VAL A 347 33.15 35.58 -1.57
C VAL A 347 33.71 35.84 -2.97
N LEU A 348 33.51 34.88 -3.86
CA LEU A 348 33.75 34.99 -5.30
C LEU A 348 32.39 35.15 -5.98
N SER A 349 32.24 36.18 -6.80
CA SER A 349 31.01 36.58 -7.48
C SER A 349 31.22 36.73 -8.98
#